data_AF-A0A955P310-F1
#
_entry.id   AF-A0A955P310-F1
#
_cell.length_a   1.000
_cell.length_b   1.000
_cell.length_c   1.000
_cell.angle_alpha   90.00
_cell.angle_beta   90.00
_cell.angle_gamma   90.00
#
_symmetry.space_group_name_H-M   'P 1'
#
loop_
_entity.id
_entity.type
_entity.pdbx_description
1 polymer ?
#
loop_
_entity_poly.entity_id
_entity_poly.type
_entity_poly.pdbx_seq_one_letter_code
_entity_poly.pdbx_strand_id
1 'polypeptide(L)'
;MTGLLHSNWWLSHYHDVHGARSENGAFRIEWIGLDPGVGFSIKLRFPMETFPLDPRNDRLNDFMTTNKGLVAGLSGVVALFLYYAISWWWVGRDPVVESARPSRRPPDGISPAMARFLSNLHYDHRCLHAAISSMATKGFLKIRPYGDTFKFEKTGIDKGVLSKDEKIVADNLFGSKSETIATQKHFNRFSKASTWLKEYLEEETYQFFITENRKYLEAGWIISFAVSTMVLFMEYQGRDFFASLLLSIGLFILARFIFSKGRMAWLRKAFGPDRRRGLSMIASIAETVVVPLFLGSLLLLVTAPVGLWFTLLVFGLFILNPIFGILLRQPTLEGKRLLNEIHSFKSFLREEARRTEGRRDRSPEEGDTLFPYAVAFGFSSDWLRAFQHQISKMES
;
A
#
# COMPACT_ATOMS: atom_id res chain seq x y z
N MET A 1 -36.48 -3.28 55.74
CA MET A 1 -37.82 -2.84 55.28
C MET A 1 -38.64 -4.07 54.97
N THR A 2 -39.60 -4.38 55.82
CA THR A 2 -40.56 -5.48 55.64
C THR A 2 -41.70 -4.98 54.76
N GLY A 3 -41.71 -5.41 53.49
CA GLY A 3 -42.81 -5.18 52.57
C GLY A 3 -43.78 -6.36 52.63
N LEU A 4 -44.96 -6.15 53.20
CA LEU A 4 -46.07 -7.10 53.12
C LEU A 4 -46.61 -7.11 51.68
N LEU A 5 -46.11 -8.04 50.87
CA LEU A 5 -46.65 -8.34 49.55
C LEU A 5 -47.96 -9.12 49.70
N HIS A 6 -49.09 -8.42 49.64
CA HIS A 6 -50.38 -9.04 49.37
C HIS A 6 -50.38 -9.50 47.91
N SER A 7 -50.18 -10.80 47.70
CA SER A 7 -50.39 -11.43 46.40
C SER A 7 -51.27 -12.64 46.63
N ASN A 8 -52.45 -12.62 45.99
CA ASN A 8 -53.34 -13.76 45.95
C ASN A 8 -52.74 -14.76 44.96
N TRP A 9 -52.09 -15.80 45.48
CA TRP A 9 -51.57 -16.90 44.68
C TRP A 9 -52.59 -18.04 44.71
N TRP A 10 -52.90 -18.62 43.57
CA TRP A 10 -53.77 -19.79 43.48
C TRP A 10 -53.00 -20.93 42.78
N LEU A 11 -52.96 -22.10 43.41
CA LEU A 11 -52.61 -23.35 42.74
C LEU A 11 -53.82 -23.79 41.91
N SER A 12 -53.62 -24.00 40.61
CA SER A 12 -54.61 -24.70 39.78
C SER A 12 -54.71 -26.14 40.28
N HIS A 13 -55.89 -26.52 40.79
CA HIS A 13 -56.18 -27.87 41.27
C HIS A 13 -55.98 -28.92 40.18
N TYR A 14 -54.98 -29.77 40.38
CA TYR A 14 -55.01 -31.17 39.99
C TYR A 14 -54.30 -31.95 41.11
N HIS A 15 -55.11 -32.69 41.89
CA HIS A 15 -54.80 -33.66 42.95
C HIS A 15 -53.61 -33.38 43.91
N ASP A 16 -53.95 -33.23 45.21
CA ASP A 16 -53.09 -33.44 46.38
C ASP A 16 -51.72 -32.74 46.44
N VAL A 17 -51.70 -31.42 46.22
CA VAL A 17 -50.51 -30.58 46.46
C VAL A 17 -50.79 -29.60 47.59
N HIS A 18 -50.11 -29.77 48.73
CA HIS A 18 -50.13 -28.83 49.85
C HIS A 18 -48.84 -27.99 49.83
N GLY A 19 -48.98 -26.67 49.60
CA GLY A 19 -47.86 -25.72 49.69
C GLY A 19 -48.05 -24.79 50.88
N ALA A 20 -47.04 -24.67 51.74
CA ALA A 20 -47.01 -23.71 52.85
C ALA A 20 -45.81 -22.76 52.71
N ARG A 21 -46.02 -21.49 53.10
CA ARG A 21 -45.01 -20.44 53.07
C ARG A 21 -43.97 -20.69 54.18
N SER A 22 -42.68 -20.80 53.83
CA SER A 22 -41.60 -20.77 54.82
C SER A 22 -41.20 -19.32 55.11
N GLU A 23 -40.92 -19.01 56.39
CA GLU A 23 -40.57 -17.67 56.87
C GLU A 23 -39.34 -17.06 56.18
N ASN A 24 -38.52 -17.88 55.52
CA ASN A 24 -37.24 -17.46 54.91
C ASN A 24 -37.34 -17.21 53.39
N GLY A 25 -38.55 -17.13 52.82
CA GLY A 25 -38.74 -16.92 51.39
C GLY A 25 -38.47 -18.16 50.51
N ALA A 26 -38.16 -19.30 51.13
CA ALA A 26 -38.09 -20.60 50.46
C ALA A 26 -39.49 -21.20 50.27
N PHE A 27 -39.75 -21.76 49.10
CA PHE A 27 -40.97 -22.52 48.83
C PHE A 27 -40.66 -24.01 48.95
N ARG A 28 -41.35 -24.72 49.85
CA ARG A 28 -41.28 -26.19 49.93
C ARG A 28 -42.58 -26.75 49.36
N ILE A 29 -42.45 -27.68 48.42
CA ILE A 29 -43.57 -28.39 47.81
C ILE A 29 -43.36 -29.87 48.12
N GLU A 30 -44.33 -30.47 48.78
CA GLU A 30 -44.35 -31.90 49.07
C GLU A 30 -45.49 -32.53 48.26
N TRP A 31 -45.24 -33.69 47.66
CA TRP A 31 -46.22 -34.45 46.87
C TRP A 31 -46.21 -35.91 47.32
N ILE A 32 -47.35 -36.58 47.18
CA ILE A 32 -47.50 -38.01 47.46
C ILE A 32 -47.57 -38.73 46.11
N GLY A 33 -46.57 -39.57 45.82
CA GLY A 33 -46.55 -40.57 44.73
C GLY A 33 -47.05 -40.13 43.35
N LEU A 34 -46.15 -39.71 42.46
CA LEU A 34 -46.46 -39.52 41.04
C LEU A 34 -46.32 -40.86 40.30
N ASP A 35 -47.35 -41.27 39.56
CA ASP A 35 -47.29 -42.46 38.69
C ASP A 35 -46.29 -42.26 37.53
N PRO A 36 -45.59 -43.34 37.09
CA PRO A 36 -44.66 -43.26 35.97
C PRO A 36 -45.33 -42.74 34.70
N GLY A 37 -44.80 -41.64 34.13
CA GLY A 37 -45.31 -41.03 32.89
C GLY A 37 -46.18 -39.79 33.10
N VAL A 38 -46.50 -39.40 34.34
CA VAL A 38 -47.20 -38.14 34.64
C VAL A 38 -46.21 -36.98 34.74
N GLY A 39 -46.32 -36.00 33.85
CA GLY A 39 -45.52 -34.78 33.89
C GLY A 39 -46.09 -33.74 34.85
N PHE A 40 -45.27 -33.23 35.77
CA PHE A 40 -45.65 -32.14 36.66
C PHE A 40 -45.10 -30.80 36.14
N SER A 41 -45.93 -29.75 36.11
CA SER A 41 -45.54 -28.42 35.64
C SER A 41 -45.87 -27.37 36.69
N ILE A 42 -44.85 -26.72 37.23
CA ILE A 42 -45.01 -25.57 38.13
C ILE A 42 -44.99 -24.29 37.28
N LYS A 43 -46.08 -23.53 37.30
CA LYS A 43 -46.13 -22.21 36.68
C LYS A 43 -46.04 -21.13 37.74
N LEU A 44 -44.85 -20.53 37.86
CA LEU A 44 -44.62 -19.38 38.73
C LEU A 44 -44.86 -18.09 37.94
N ARG A 45 -45.60 -17.13 38.51
CA ARG A 45 -45.83 -15.81 37.91
C ARG A 45 -45.38 -14.71 38.86
N PHE A 46 -44.24 -14.11 38.60
CA PHE A 46 -43.75 -13.00 39.40
C PHE A 46 -44.36 -11.68 38.92
N PRO A 47 -44.82 -10.79 39.82
CA PRO A 47 -45.11 -9.40 39.49
C PRO A 47 -43.87 -8.75 38.84
N MET A 48 -44.05 -7.92 37.81
CA MET A 48 -42.94 -7.27 37.09
C MET A 48 -42.01 -6.44 38.01
N GLU A 49 -42.49 -6.05 39.19
CA GLU A 49 -41.75 -5.26 40.19
C GLU A 49 -40.86 -6.10 41.12
N THR A 50 -40.93 -7.43 41.05
CA THR A 50 -40.20 -8.33 41.97
C THR A 50 -38.70 -8.35 41.71
N PHE A 51 -38.30 -8.08 40.46
CA PHE A 51 -36.91 -7.94 40.05
C PHE A 51 -36.72 -6.50 39.60
N PRO A 52 -35.99 -5.65 40.35
CA PRO A 52 -35.68 -4.31 39.88
C PRO A 52 -34.95 -4.42 38.56
N LEU A 53 -35.59 -4.01 37.47
CA LEU A 53 -34.94 -3.81 36.19
C LEU A 53 -34.04 -2.59 36.36
N ASP A 54 -32.75 -2.84 36.62
CA ASP A 54 -31.77 -1.78 36.86
C ASP A 54 -31.78 -0.79 35.68
N PRO A 55 -31.76 0.53 35.96
CA PRO A 55 -31.89 1.56 34.93
C PRO A 55 -30.71 1.49 33.95
N ARG A 56 -30.92 2.00 32.74
CA ARG A 56 -30.07 1.83 31.53
C ARG A 56 -28.54 1.95 31.70
N ASN A 57 -28.04 2.60 32.76
CA ASN A 57 -26.61 2.77 33.01
C ASN A 57 -25.94 1.48 33.52
N ASP A 58 -26.64 0.65 34.31
CA ASP A 58 -26.08 -0.61 34.79
C ASP A 58 -25.90 -1.62 33.66
N ARG A 59 -26.77 -1.58 32.64
CA ARG A 59 -26.62 -2.43 31.44
C ARG A 59 -25.33 -2.17 30.66
N LEU A 60 -24.87 -0.91 30.59
CA LEU A 60 -23.64 -0.58 29.88
C LEU A 60 -22.42 -1.07 30.67
N ASN A 61 -22.45 -0.89 31.99
CA ASN A 61 -21.39 -1.36 32.88
C ASN A 61 -21.35 -2.89 32.96
N ASP A 62 -22.50 -3.54 33.07
CA ASP A 62 -22.67 -5.01 32.99
C ASP A 62 -22.18 -5.54 31.65
N PHE A 63 -22.50 -4.88 30.55
CA PHE A 63 -21.99 -5.27 29.23
C PHE A 63 -20.46 -5.13 29.16
N MET A 64 -19.89 -4.03 29.66
CA MET A 64 -18.43 -3.82 29.66
C MET A 64 -17.69 -4.80 30.57
N THR A 65 -18.26 -5.11 31.73
CA THR A 65 -17.66 -6.04 32.70
C THR A 65 -17.83 -7.51 32.27
N THR A 66 -18.88 -7.82 31.53
CA THR A 66 -19.10 -9.16 30.96
C THR A 66 -18.22 -9.38 29.72
N ASN A 67 -18.00 -8.35 28.89
CA ASN A 67 -17.28 -8.44 27.62
C ASN A 67 -15.93 -7.71 27.63
N LYS A 68 -15.15 -7.89 28.71
CA LYS A 68 -13.87 -7.19 28.90
C LYS A 68 -12.92 -7.37 27.72
N GLY A 69 -12.81 -8.58 27.16
CA GLY A 69 -11.98 -8.86 25.99
C GLY A 69 -12.40 -8.10 24.73
N LEU A 70 -13.71 -8.02 24.47
CA LEU A 70 -14.26 -7.28 23.33
C LEU A 70 -14.01 -5.77 23.47
N VAL A 71 -14.26 -5.20 24.65
CA VAL A 71 -14.04 -3.77 24.93
C VAL A 71 -12.55 -3.42 24.82
N ALA A 72 -11.69 -4.27 25.37
CA ALA A 72 -10.24 -4.07 25.31
C ALA A 72 -9.72 -4.15 23.86
N GLY A 73 -10.22 -5.09 23.06
CA GLY A 73 -9.79 -5.19 21.67
C GLY A 73 -10.36 -4.08 20.76
N LEU A 74 -11.62 -3.66 20.96
CA LEU A 74 -12.19 -2.52 20.22
C LEU A 74 -11.46 -1.21 20.55
N SER A 75 -11.15 -0.98 21.83
CA SER A 75 -10.35 0.18 22.23
C SER A 75 -8.94 0.12 21.64
N GLY A 76 -8.33 -1.07 21.53
CA GLY A 76 -7.08 -1.28 20.82
C GLY A 76 -7.13 -0.97 19.31
N VAL A 77 -8.22 -1.31 18.62
CA VAL A 77 -8.43 -0.93 17.20
C VAL A 77 -8.50 0.58 17.05
N VAL A 78 -9.27 1.26 17.91
CA VAL A 78 -9.38 2.72 17.91
C VAL A 78 -8.03 3.37 18.22
N ALA A 79 -7.30 2.86 19.21
CA ALA A 79 -5.97 3.36 19.56
C ALA A 79 -4.97 3.21 18.42
N LEU A 80 -4.96 2.06 17.73
CA LEU A 80 -4.13 1.83 16.55
C LEU A 80 -4.49 2.78 15.40
N PHE A 81 -5.79 2.97 15.15
CA PHE A 81 -6.26 3.92 14.15
C PHE A 81 -5.80 5.36 14.48
N LEU A 82 -5.97 5.80 15.73
CA LEU A 82 -5.53 7.12 16.17
C LEU A 82 -4.01 7.29 16.06
N TYR A 83 -3.24 6.29 16.47
CA TYR A 83 -1.79 6.25 16.29
C TYR A 83 -1.40 6.48 14.83
N TYR A 84 -2.08 5.77 13.90
CA TYR A 84 -1.81 5.92 12.48
C TYR A 84 -2.30 7.25 11.91
N ALA A 85 -3.46 7.75 12.33
CA ALA A 85 -3.97 9.04 11.92
C ALA A 85 -3.05 10.18 12.35
N ILE A 86 -2.53 10.13 13.57
CA ILE A 86 -1.51 11.07 14.08
C ILE A 86 -0.22 10.91 13.27
N SER A 87 0.30 9.69 13.12
CA SER A 87 1.51 9.44 12.34
C SER A 87 1.39 9.96 10.90
N TRP A 88 0.22 9.83 10.29
CA TRP A 88 -0.07 10.35 8.96
C TRP A 88 -0.18 11.87 8.92
N TRP A 89 -0.75 12.50 9.94
CA TRP A 89 -0.79 13.95 10.02
C TRP A 89 0.62 14.56 10.15
N TRP A 90 1.51 13.91 10.91
CA TRP A 90 2.89 14.36 11.13
C TRP A 90 3.83 14.06 9.96
N VAL A 91 3.76 12.85 9.40
CA VAL A 91 4.76 12.33 8.43
C VAL A 91 4.11 11.75 7.18
N GLY A 92 2.80 11.88 7.01
CA GLY A 92 2.06 11.45 5.81
C GLY A 92 1.60 12.61 4.92
N ARG A 93 1.60 13.86 5.44
CA ARG A 93 1.25 15.06 4.66
C ARG A 93 2.40 15.56 3.78
N ASP A 94 2.18 15.64 2.47
CA ASP A 94 3.20 15.99 1.48
C ASP A 94 4.05 17.20 1.88
N PRO A 95 5.40 17.12 1.79
CA PRO A 95 6.26 18.23 2.17
C PRO A 95 5.96 19.43 1.27
N VAL A 96 5.77 20.61 1.85
CA VAL A 96 5.64 21.85 1.08
C VAL A 96 7.02 22.17 0.51
N VAL A 97 7.14 22.18 -0.82
CA VAL A 97 8.37 22.59 -1.51
C VAL A 97 8.12 23.94 -2.13
N GLU A 98 9.07 24.85 -1.95
CA GLU A 98 9.07 26.16 -2.60
C GLU A 98 8.84 26.02 -4.12
N SER A 99 8.15 27.01 -4.70
CA SER A 99 7.94 27.08 -6.14
C SER A 99 9.27 26.92 -6.87
N ALA A 100 9.30 26.03 -7.86
CA ALA A 100 10.52 25.70 -8.60
C ALA A 100 11.22 26.97 -9.10
N ARG A 101 12.51 27.13 -8.75
CA ARG A 101 13.34 28.15 -9.40
C ARG A 101 13.38 27.84 -10.91
N PRO A 102 13.26 28.85 -11.79
CA PRO A 102 13.36 28.61 -13.23
C PRO A 102 14.71 27.98 -13.58
N SER A 103 14.73 26.68 -13.90
CA SER A 103 15.95 26.00 -14.31
C SER A 103 16.07 26.01 -15.84
N ARG A 104 17.20 26.54 -16.33
CA ARG A 104 17.56 26.53 -17.76
C ARG A 104 18.43 25.33 -18.14
N ARG A 105 18.84 24.54 -17.16
CA ARG A 105 19.73 23.38 -17.33
C ARG A 105 19.00 22.11 -16.87
N PRO A 106 19.32 20.95 -17.44
CA PRO A 106 18.84 19.70 -16.89
C PRO A 106 19.37 19.53 -15.46
N PRO A 107 18.60 18.89 -14.55
CA PRO A 107 19.09 18.58 -13.21
C PRO A 107 20.36 17.72 -13.27
N ASP A 108 21.29 17.97 -12.34
CA ASP A 108 22.58 17.28 -12.33
C ASP A 108 22.42 15.77 -12.19
N GLY A 109 23.13 15.02 -13.04
CA GLY A 109 23.15 13.55 -13.00
C GLY A 109 21.91 12.86 -13.57
N ILE A 110 20.90 13.59 -14.03
CA ILE A 110 19.69 13.03 -14.63
C ILE A 110 19.86 12.90 -16.14
N SER A 111 19.68 11.69 -16.68
CA SER A 111 19.68 11.45 -18.12
C SER A 111 18.38 11.93 -18.79
N PRO A 112 18.36 12.10 -20.12
CA PRO A 112 17.13 12.43 -20.85
C PRO A 112 16.01 11.39 -20.69
N ALA A 113 16.35 10.11 -20.64
CA ALA A 113 15.38 9.03 -20.42
C ALA A 113 14.80 9.06 -19.01
N MET A 114 15.64 9.31 -18.00
CA MET A 114 15.22 9.50 -16.62
C MET A 114 14.34 10.74 -16.48
N ALA A 115 14.68 11.86 -17.12
CA ALA A 115 13.87 13.07 -17.10
C ALA A 115 12.45 12.85 -17.66
N ARG A 116 12.31 12.05 -18.73
CA ARG A 116 10.99 11.63 -19.25
C ARG A 116 10.24 10.77 -18.24
N PHE A 117 10.90 9.74 -17.71
CA PHE A 117 10.30 8.83 -16.75
C PHE A 117 9.81 9.57 -15.51
N LEU A 118 10.62 10.46 -14.95
CA LEU A 118 10.27 11.28 -13.79
C LEU A 118 9.15 12.29 -14.08
N SER A 119 9.13 12.92 -15.26
CA SER A 119 8.06 13.86 -15.63
C SER A 119 6.69 13.20 -15.72
N ASN A 120 6.63 11.91 -16.08
CA ASN A 120 5.38 11.22 -16.34
C ASN A 120 5.08 10.13 -15.30
N LEU A 121 6.04 9.79 -14.44
CA LEU A 121 6.01 8.69 -13.47
C LEU A 121 5.60 7.35 -14.09
N HIS A 122 5.91 7.15 -15.37
CA HIS A 122 5.69 5.91 -16.09
C HIS A 122 6.71 5.74 -17.21
N TYR A 123 6.96 4.49 -17.59
CA TYR A 123 7.74 4.17 -18.77
C TYR A 123 6.93 4.36 -20.05
N ASP A 124 7.53 4.96 -21.08
CA ASP A 124 7.02 4.98 -22.44
C ASP A 124 8.14 4.75 -23.46
N HIS A 125 7.77 4.52 -24.72
CA HIS A 125 8.77 4.33 -25.79
C HIS A 125 9.66 5.57 -26.00
N ARG A 126 9.23 6.75 -25.54
CA ARG A 126 10.03 7.98 -25.63
C ARG A 126 11.20 7.97 -24.65
N CYS A 127 11.14 7.25 -23.53
CA CYS A 127 12.30 7.00 -22.68
C CYS A 127 13.44 6.34 -23.49
N LEU A 128 13.12 5.28 -24.24
CA LEU A 128 14.11 4.60 -25.08
C LEU A 128 14.62 5.50 -26.20
N HIS A 129 13.74 6.26 -26.86
CA HIS A 129 14.14 7.18 -27.92
C HIS A 129 15.04 8.30 -27.41
N ALA A 130 14.75 8.84 -26.22
CA ALA A 130 15.59 9.85 -25.57
C ALA A 130 16.98 9.29 -25.21
N ALA A 131 17.06 8.06 -24.69
CA ALA A 131 18.34 7.39 -24.44
C ALA A 131 19.14 7.20 -25.73
N ILE A 132 18.52 6.72 -26.81
CA ILE A 132 19.18 6.54 -28.12
C ILE A 132 19.65 7.88 -28.68
N SER A 133 18.81 8.92 -28.60
CA SER A 133 19.16 10.27 -29.03
C SER A 133 20.36 10.82 -28.25
N SER A 134 20.41 10.61 -26.94
CA SER A 134 21.52 11.04 -26.08
C SER A 134 22.82 10.31 -26.38
N MET A 135 22.75 9.00 -26.65
CA MET A 135 23.91 8.23 -27.10
C MET A 135 24.43 8.71 -28.46
N ALA A 136 23.54 9.16 -29.35
CA ALA A 136 23.92 9.71 -30.65
C ALA A 136 24.65 11.05 -30.52
N THR A 137 24.13 11.98 -29.70
CA THR A 137 24.77 13.29 -29.44
C THR A 137 26.10 13.15 -28.72
N LYS A 138 26.27 12.12 -27.88
CA LYS A 138 27.55 11.76 -27.24
C LYS A 138 28.52 11.03 -28.19
N GLY A 139 28.13 10.80 -29.45
CA GLY A 139 28.95 10.17 -30.49
C GLY A 139 29.09 8.65 -30.39
N PHE A 140 28.46 7.99 -29.41
CA PHE A 140 28.57 6.53 -29.21
C PHE A 140 27.97 5.73 -30.37
N LEU A 141 26.91 6.26 -30.99
CA LEU A 141 26.23 5.67 -32.13
C LEU A 141 25.95 6.68 -33.23
N LYS A 142 25.95 6.22 -34.48
CA LYS A 142 25.48 6.98 -35.65
C LYS A 142 24.18 6.37 -36.16
N ILE A 143 23.21 7.24 -36.39
CA ILE A 143 21.91 6.87 -36.96
C ILE A 143 21.98 7.12 -38.47
N ARG A 144 21.84 6.07 -39.27
CA ARG A 144 21.78 6.15 -40.73
C ARG A 144 20.41 5.70 -41.24
N PRO A 145 19.82 6.42 -42.21
CA PRO A 145 18.62 5.93 -42.88
C PRO A 145 18.94 4.67 -43.67
N TYR A 146 18.05 3.68 -43.61
CA TYR A 146 18.13 2.42 -44.35
C TYR A 146 16.73 2.03 -44.86
N GLY A 147 16.40 2.49 -46.07
CA GLY A 147 15.04 2.41 -46.60
C GLY A 147 14.06 3.14 -45.68
N ASP A 148 12.95 2.47 -45.33
CA ASP A 148 11.94 2.98 -44.38
C ASP A 148 12.33 2.81 -42.90
N THR A 149 13.56 2.38 -42.61
CA THR A 149 14.02 2.05 -41.26
C THR A 149 15.35 2.73 -40.91
N PHE A 150 15.70 2.72 -39.63
CA PHE A 150 16.98 3.25 -39.15
C PHE A 150 17.98 2.11 -38.86
N LYS A 151 19.23 2.33 -39.29
CA LYS A 151 20.41 1.56 -38.91
C LYS A 151 21.22 2.33 -37.88
N PHE A 152 21.68 1.63 -36.85
CA PHE A 152 22.52 2.17 -35.79
C PHE A 152 23.90 1.53 -35.88
N GLU A 153 24.94 2.35 -36.09
CA GLU A 153 26.35 1.93 -36.16
C GLU A 153 27.11 2.42 -34.93
N LYS A 154 27.94 1.58 -34.32
CA LYS A 154 28.75 1.93 -33.14
C LYS A 154 30.03 2.65 -33.58
N THR A 155 30.34 3.81 -32.99
CA THR A 155 31.49 4.65 -33.41
C THR A 155 32.82 4.30 -32.72
N GLY A 156 32.84 3.31 -31.81
CA GLY A 156 34.07 2.89 -31.10
C GLY A 156 34.44 3.73 -29.86
N ILE A 157 33.64 4.75 -29.52
CA ILE A 157 33.82 5.56 -28.30
C ILE A 157 33.60 4.70 -27.05
N ASP A 158 34.40 4.93 -26.01
CA ASP A 158 34.29 4.21 -24.75
C ASP A 158 32.97 4.49 -24.01
N LYS A 159 32.48 3.48 -23.30
CA LYS A 159 31.23 3.54 -22.53
C LYS A 159 31.33 4.51 -21.36
N GLY A 160 32.53 4.96 -20.96
CA GLY A 160 32.73 5.92 -19.86
C GLY A 160 31.92 7.21 -19.98
N VAL A 161 31.65 7.67 -21.20
CA VAL A 161 30.89 8.91 -21.50
C VAL A 161 29.37 8.73 -21.29
N LEU A 162 28.88 7.49 -21.29
CA LEU A 162 27.46 7.18 -21.17
C LEU A 162 26.98 7.20 -19.72
N SER A 163 25.76 7.69 -19.50
CA SER A 163 25.08 7.54 -18.21
C SER A 163 24.73 6.07 -17.94
N LYS A 164 24.40 5.74 -16.69
CA LYS A 164 24.16 4.35 -16.26
C LYS A 164 23.02 3.68 -17.05
N ASP A 165 21.93 4.41 -17.29
CA ASP A 165 20.80 3.96 -18.10
C ASP A 165 21.17 3.78 -19.58
N GLU A 166 21.96 4.69 -20.15
CA GLU A 166 22.46 4.58 -21.54
C GLU A 166 23.38 3.37 -21.72
N LYS A 167 24.22 3.05 -20.72
CA LYS A 167 25.05 1.83 -20.73
C LYS A 167 24.19 0.57 -20.81
N ILE A 168 23.11 0.50 -20.04
CA ILE A 168 22.18 -0.64 -20.05
C ILE A 168 21.53 -0.78 -21.44
N VAL A 169 21.13 0.32 -22.06
CA VAL A 169 20.57 0.31 -23.42
C VAL A 169 21.63 -0.12 -24.43
N ALA A 170 22.84 0.44 -24.37
CA ALA A 170 23.95 0.09 -25.26
C ALA A 170 24.32 -1.41 -25.19
N ASP A 171 24.39 -1.97 -23.98
CA ASP A 171 24.71 -3.37 -23.74
C ASP A 171 23.67 -4.31 -24.32
N ASN A 172 22.39 -3.98 -24.17
CA ASN A 172 21.30 -4.82 -24.67
C ASN A 172 21.06 -4.66 -26.18
N LEU A 173 21.37 -3.50 -26.77
CA LEU A 173 21.28 -3.28 -28.21
C LEU A 173 22.46 -3.95 -28.94
N PHE A 174 23.70 -3.56 -28.61
CA PHE A 174 24.90 -3.94 -29.37
C PHE A 174 25.59 -5.20 -28.82
N GLY A 175 25.33 -5.60 -27.58
CA GLY A 175 26.04 -6.71 -26.94
C GLY A 175 27.56 -6.53 -27.00
N SER A 176 28.29 -7.64 -26.96
CA SER A 176 29.76 -7.63 -27.02
C SER A 176 30.35 -7.65 -28.44
N LYS A 177 29.57 -7.94 -29.49
CA LYS A 177 30.09 -8.21 -30.85
C LYS A 177 29.38 -7.47 -32.00
N SER A 178 28.31 -6.72 -31.75
CA SER A 178 27.52 -6.13 -32.86
C SER A 178 27.96 -4.70 -33.13
N GLU A 179 28.45 -4.43 -34.34
CA GLU A 179 28.82 -3.09 -34.79
C GLU A 179 27.64 -2.34 -35.45
N THR A 180 26.65 -3.07 -35.97
CA THR A 180 25.50 -2.47 -36.68
C THR A 180 24.20 -3.20 -36.35
N ILE A 181 23.12 -2.45 -36.13
CA ILE A 181 21.78 -2.98 -35.81
C ILE A 181 20.74 -2.28 -36.69
N ALA A 182 19.86 -3.07 -37.30
CA ALA A 182 18.66 -2.57 -37.97
C ALA A 182 17.39 -2.81 -37.13
N THR A 183 16.51 -1.82 -37.12
CA THR A 183 15.29 -1.81 -36.28
C THR A 183 14.38 -3.03 -36.51
N GLN A 184 14.14 -3.43 -37.76
CA GLN A 184 13.25 -4.57 -38.07
C GLN A 184 13.89 -5.94 -37.79
N LYS A 185 15.18 -6.12 -38.10
CA LYS A 185 15.86 -7.42 -37.96
C LYS A 185 16.13 -7.79 -36.50
N HIS A 186 16.18 -6.80 -35.61
CA HIS A 186 16.58 -7.00 -34.21
C HIS A 186 15.54 -6.50 -33.20
N PHE A 187 14.24 -6.64 -33.51
CA PHE A 187 13.15 -6.24 -32.62
C PHE A 187 13.30 -6.80 -31.19
N ASN A 188 13.70 -8.07 -31.05
CA ASN A 188 13.93 -8.70 -29.74
C ASN A 188 15.00 -7.98 -28.90
N ARG A 189 16.01 -7.37 -29.53
CA ARG A 189 17.04 -6.60 -28.81
C ARG A 189 16.52 -5.25 -28.35
N PHE A 190 15.72 -4.56 -29.18
CA PHE A 190 15.04 -3.32 -28.77
C PHE A 190 14.02 -3.55 -27.67
N SER A 191 13.23 -4.62 -27.76
CA SER A 191 12.29 -5.03 -26.71
C SER A 191 13.02 -5.35 -25.41
N LYS A 192 14.11 -6.15 -25.48
CA LYS A 192 14.94 -6.43 -24.31
C LYS A 192 15.53 -5.15 -23.72
N ALA A 193 16.19 -4.32 -24.51
CA ALA A 193 16.73 -3.03 -24.05
C ALA A 193 15.67 -2.15 -23.39
N SER A 194 14.45 -2.11 -23.94
CA SER A 194 13.32 -1.40 -23.36
C SER A 194 12.90 -1.96 -21.99
N THR A 195 12.83 -3.29 -21.84
CA THR A 195 12.48 -3.93 -20.56
C THR A 195 13.53 -3.65 -19.49
N TRP A 196 14.81 -3.83 -19.82
CA TRP A 196 15.91 -3.58 -18.86
C TRP A 196 16.03 -2.10 -18.50
N LEU A 197 15.83 -1.20 -19.46
CA LEU A 197 15.77 0.24 -19.18
C LEU A 197 14.60 0.57 -18.26
N LYS A 198 13.41 0.01 -18.52
CA LYS A 198 12.24 0.19 -17.65
C LYS A 198 12.55 -0.26 -16.22
N GLU A 199 13.06 -1.48 -16.03
CA GLU A 199 13.38 -2.02 -14.71
C GLU A 199 14.38 -1.14 -13.95
N TYR A 200 15.43 -0.68 -14.65
CA TYR A 200 16.43 0.22 -14.09
C TYR A 200 15.84 1.57 -13.66
N LEU A 201 15.03 2.20 -14.52
CA LEU A 201 14.40 3.50 -14.23
C LEU A 201 13.41 3.41 -13.06
N GLU A 202 12.64 2.32 -12.98
CA GLU A 202 11.73 2.04 -11.86
C GLU A 202 12.50 1.87 -10.54
N GLU A 203 13.62 1.14 -10.56
CA GLU A 203 14.45 0.90 -9.37
C GLU A 203 15.18 2.17 -8.89
N GLU A 204 15.81 2.92 -9.80
CA GLU A 204 16.52 4.14 -9.44
C GLU A 204 15.55 5.21 -8.94
N THR A 205 14.42 5.41 -9.61
CA THR A 205 13.38 6.35 -9.16
C THR A 205 12.85 5.96 -7.77
N TYR A 206 12.68 4.68 -7.47
CA TYR A 206 12.23 4.22 -6.16
C TYR A 206 13.15 4.71 -5.03
N GLN A 207 14.47 4.57 -5.21
CA GLN A 207 15.46 4.95 -4.20
C GLN A 207 15.47 6.45 -3.93
N PHE A 208 15.28 7.27 -4.96
CA PHE A 208 15.27 8.73 -4.82
C PHE A 208 13.95 9.28 -4.26
N PHE A 209 12.81 8.61 -4.51
CA PHE A 209 11.49 9.20 -4.28
C PHE A 209 10.74 8.72 -3.05
N ILE A 210 11.01 7.56 -2.47
CA ILE A 210 10.18 7.05 -1.37
C ILE A 210 10.99 6.99 -0.07
N THR A 211 10.71 7.91 0.87
CA THR A 211 11.10 7.71 2.26
C THR A 211 10.14 6.71 2.87
N GLU A 212 10.63 5.50 3.14
CA GLU A 212 9.86 4.56 3.93
C GLU A 212 9.82 5.06 5.39
N ASN A 213 8.66 5.54 5.82
CA ASN A 213 8.31 5.76 7.23
C ASN A 213 8.16 4.42 7.97
N ARG A 214 9.12 3.51 7.76
CA ARG A 214 9.07 2.10 8.15
C ARG A 214 8.90 1.98 9.66
N LYS A 215 9.58 2.81 10.45
CA LYS A 215 9.49 2.82 11.91
C LYS A 215 8.03 2.91 12.40
N TYR A 216 7.23 3.77 11.77
CA TYR A 216 5.82 3.95 12.15
C TYR A 216 4.96 2.74 11.76
N LEU A 217 5.27 2.11 10.63
CA LEU A 217 4.60 0.88 10.20
C LEU A 217 4.97 -0.30 11.12
N GLU A 218 6.25 -0.45 11.47
CA GLU A 218 6.71 -1.51 12.39
C GLU A 218 6.05 -1.38 13.77
N ALA A 219 5.97 -0.16 14.30
CA ALA A 219 5.27 0.08 15.56
C ALA A 219 3.78 -0.28 15.47
N GLY A 220 3.12 -0.02 14.34
CA GLY A 220 1.73 -0.45 14.13
C GLY A 220 1.55 -1.97 14.15
N TRP A 221 2.45 -2.72 13.50
CA TRP A 221 2.43 -4.19 13.54
C TRP A 221 2.62 -4.72 14.97
N ILE A 222 3.55 -4.12 15.72
CA ILE A 222 3.80 -4.48 17.12
C ILE A 222 2.56 -4.18 17.98
N ILE A 223 1.93 -3.02 17.80
CA ILE A 223 0.70 -2.67 18.52
C ILE A 223 -0.43 -3.65 18.18
N SER A 224 -0.65 -3.97 16.89
CA SER A 224 -1.65 -4.97 16.49
C SER A 224 -1.42 -6.33 17.15
N PHE A 225 -0.17 -6.79 17.20
CA PHE A 225 0.18 -8.05 17.84
C PHE A 225 -0.03 -7.98 19.35
N ALA A 226 0.45 -6.91 20.01
CA ALA A 226 0.31 -6.72 21.46
C ALA A 226 -1.15 -6.66 21.90
N VAL A 227 -2.02 -5.94 21.18
CA VAL A 227 -3.45 -5.86 21.46
C VAL A 227 -4.10 -7.25 21.30
N SER A 228 -3.80 -7.97 20.22
CA SER A 228 -4.34 -9.32 20.01
C SER A 228 -3.91 -10.28 21.12
N THR A 229 -2.64 -10.27 21.53
CA THR A 229 -2.13 -11.08 22.63
C THR A 229 -2.76 -10.70 23.97
N MET A 230 -2.97 -9.40 24.22
CA MET A 230 -3.64 -8.92 25.42
C MET A 230 -5.08 -9.46 25.49
N VAL A 231 -5.83 -9.41 24.39
CA VAL A 231 -7.20 -9.95 24.35
C VAL A 231 -7.21 -11.47 24.58
N LEU A 232 -6.27 -12.21 23.99
CA LEU A 232 -6.14 -13.65 24.25
C LEU A 232 -5.83 -13.96 25.72
N PHE A 233 -4.98 -13.16 26.36
CA PHE A 233 -4.66 -13.32 27.79
C PHE A 233 -5.86 -13.06 28.70
N MET A 234 -6.75 -12.14 28.31
CA MET A 234 -7.96 -11.85 29.08
C MET A 234 -9.04 -12.93 28.93
N GLU A 235 -9.10 -13.58 27.76
CA GLU A 235 -10.13 -14.58 27.42
C GLU A 235 -9.72 -16.00 27.81
N TYR A 236 -8.43 -16.33 27.70
CA TYR A 236 -7.90 -17.69 27.90
C TYR A 236 -6.90 -17.75 29.05
N GLN A 237 -6.89 -18.86 29.78
CA GLN A 237 -5.92 -19.14 30.84
C GLN A 237 -5.31 -20.54 30.66
N GLY A 238 -4.12 -20.78 31.22
CA GLY A 238 -3.48 -22.10 31.21
C GLY A 238 -3.08 -22.57 29.81
N ARG A 239 -3.27 -23.86 29.52
CA ARG A 239 -2.81 -24.51 28.27
C ARG A 239 -3.36 -23.85 27.01
N ASP A 240 -4.62 -23.48 27.03
CA ASP A 240 -5.31 -22.97 25.84
C ASP A 240 -4.81 -21.57 25.48
N PHE A 241 -4.46 -20.74 26.48
CA PHE A 241 -3.75 -19.48 26.25
C PHE A 241 -2.41 -19.70 25.53
N PHE A 242 -1.58 -20.63 26.00
CA PHE A 242 -0.27 -20.89 25.39
C PHE A 242 -0.39 -21.40 23.96
N ALA A 243 -1.36 -22.28 23.69
CA ALA A 243 -1.62 -22.77 22.33
C ALA A 243 -2.05 -21.62 21.39
N SER A 244 -2.99 -20.77 21.82
CA SER A 244 -3.44 -19.61 21.05
C SER A 244 -2.33 -18.57 20.86
N LEU A 245 -1.48 -18.36 21.87
CA LEU A 245 -0.33 -17.45 21.78
C LEU A 245 0.68 -17.92 20.73
N LEU A 246 1.11 -19.19 20.78
CA LEU A 246 2.06 -19.75 19.81
C LEU A 246 1.53 -19.65 18.38
N LEU A 247 0.23 -19.92 18.21
CA LEU A 247 -0.44 -19.76 16.93
C LEU A 247 -0.44 -18.30 16.47
N SER A 248 -0.80 -17.37 17.35
CA SER A 248 -0.82 -15.94 17.02
C SER A 248 0.56 -15.43 16.59
N ILE A 249 1.63 -15.94 17.20
CA ILE A 249 3.02 -15.65 16.81
C ILE A 249 3.29 -16.18 15.40
N GLY A 250 2.92 -17.44 15.11
CA GLY A 250 3.11 -18.03 13.78
C GLY A 250 2.36 -17.27 12.68
N LEU A 251 1.10 -16.91 12.93
CA LEU A 251 0.30 -16.10 12.01
C LEU A 251 0.83 -14.68 11.86
N PHE A 252 1.33 -14.07 12.94
CA PHE A 252 1.97 -12.76 12.89
C PHE A 252 3.23 -12.79 12.02
N ILE A 253 4.11 -13.78 12.21
CA ILE A 253 5.32 -13.96 11.40
C ILE A 253 4.96 -14.19 9.93
N LEU A 254 3.96 -15.04 9.65
CA LEU A 254 3.49 -15.31 8.30
C LEU A 254 2.91 -14.05 7.64
N ALA A 255 2.01 -13.33 8.32
CA ALA A 255 1.42 -12.08 7.84
C ALA A 255 2.50 -11.03 7.55
N ARG A 256 3.50 -10.93 8.45
CA ARG A 256 4.65 -10.03 8.31
C ARG A 256 5.53 -10.40 7.12
N PHE A 257 5.76 -11.70 6.88
CA PHE A 257 6.52 -12.21 5.76
C PHE A 257 5.81 -11.91 4.43
N ILE A 258 4.51 -12.23 4.33
CA ILE A 258 3.67 -11.96 3.17
C ILE A 258 3.63 -10.46 2.89
N PHE A 259 3.37 -9.61 3.89
CA PHE A 259 3.35 -8.16 3.73
C PHE A 259 4.70 -7.65 3.22
N SER A 260 5.83 -8.16 3.72
CA SER A 260 7.16 -7.71 3.29
C SER A 260 7.45 -8.02 1.82
N LYS A 261 7.06 -9.22 1.36
CA LYS A 261 7.24 -9.68 -0.03
C LYS A 261 6.23 -9.03 -0.97
N GLY A 262 4.95 -9.03 -0.62
CA GLY A 262 3.87 -8.40 -1.38
C GLY A 262 4.10 -6.90 -1.55
N ARG A 263 4.54 -6.21 -0.49
CA ARG A 263 4.94 -4.80 -0.56
C ARG A 263 6.08 -4.56 -1.52
N MET A 264 7.14 -5.37 -1.50
CA MET A 264 8.29 -5.21 -2.40
C MET A 264 7.93 -5.50 -3.87
N ALA A 265 7.12 -6.53 -4.11
CA ALA A 265 6.63 -6.85 -5.46
C ALA A 265 5.69 -5.76 -5.98
N TRP A 266 4.86 -5.19 -5.12
CA TRP A 266 3.97 -4.09 -5.47
C TRP A 266 4.73 -2.79 -5.73
N LEU A 267 5.71 -2.46 -4.88
CA LEU A 267 6.57 -1.28 -5.04
C LEU A 267 7.23 -1.22 -6.42
N ARG A 268 7.69 -2.37 -6.92
CA ARG A 268 8.28 -2.48 -8.26
C ARG A 268 7.25 -2.32 -9.37
N LYS A 269 6.01 -2.79 -9.17
CA LYS A 269 4.94 -2.76 -10.20
C LYS A 269 4.12 -1.46 -10.22
N ALA A 270 4.16 -0.65 -9.17
CA ALA A 270 3.37 0.58 -9.04
C ALA A 270 3.75 1.66 -10.08
N PHE A 271 4.94 1.58 -10.68
CA PHE A 271 5.42 2.48 -11.74
C PHE A 271 5.14 1.98 -13.18
N GLY A 272 4.51 0.81 -13.34
CA GLY A 272 4.12 0.26 -14.65
C GLY A 272 2.80 0.84 -15.20
N PRO A 273 2.56 0.86 -16.52
CA PRO A 273 1.39 1.49 -17.16
C PRO A 273 0.07 0.71 -17.06
N ASP A 274 0.06 -0.44 -16.38
CA ASP A 274 -1.00 -1.43 -16.60
C ASP A 274 -2.32 -1.11 -15.86
N ARG A 275 -3.46 -1.27 -16.53
CA ARG A 275 -4.84 -1.08 -16.00
C ARG A 275 -5.13 -2.00 -14.79
N ARG A 276 -4.24 -2.97 -14.53
CA ARG A 276 -4.21 -3.87 -13.36
C ARG A 276 -3.59 -3.26 -12.09
N ARG A 277 -3.18 -1.98 -12.08
CA ARG A 277 -2.68 -1.25 -10.89
C ARG A 277 -3.56 -1.48 -9.65
N GLY A 278 -4.86 -1.19 -9.77
CA GLY A 278 -5.83 -1.39 -8.68
C GLY A 278 -6.05 -2.86 -8.35
N LEU A 279 -6.07 -3.75 -9.36
CA LEU A 279 -6.27 -5.19 -9.15
C LEU A 279 -5.09 -5.84 -8.40
N SER A 280 -3.85 -5.49 -8.73
CA SER A 280 -2.66 -6.00 -8.04
C SER A 280 -2.54 -5.45 -6.61
N MET A 281 -3.05 -4.24 -6.38
CA MET A 281 -3.13 -3.61 -5.06
C MET A 281 -4.19 -4.30 -4.19
N ILE A 282 -5.38 -4.54 -4.74
CA ILE A 282 -6.43 -5.31 -4.07
C ILE A 282 -5.97 -6.75 -3.82
N ALA A 283 -5.28 -7.39 -4.77
CA ALA A 283 -4.78 -8.76 -4.61
C ALA A 283 -3.69 -8.89 -3.55
N SER A 284 -2.74 -7.94 -3.45
CA SER A 284 -1.69 -7.97 -2.43
C SER A 284 -2.21 -7.64 -1.02
N ILE A 285 -3.18 -6.72 -0.91
CA ILE A 285 -3.94 -6.48 0.33
C ILE A 285 -4.74 -7.73 0.69
N ALA A 286 -5.45 -8.33 -0.27
CA ALA A 286 -6.21 -9.56 -0.05
C ALA A 286 -5.30 -10.73 0.35
N GLU A 287 -4.12 -10.93 -0.25
CA GLU A 287 -3.21 -12.00 0.17
C GLU A 287 -2.66 -11.79 1.59
N THR A 288 -2.28 -10.55 1.93
CA THR A 288 -1.77 -10.22 3.28
C THR A 288 -2.83 -10.40 4.36
N VAL A 289 -4.10 -10.23 3.99
CA VAL A 289 -5.21 -10.14 4.93
C VAL A 289 -6.03 -11.43 4.95
N VAL A 290 -6.43 -11.95 3.79
CA VAL A 290 -7.24 -13.17 3.64
C VAL A 290 -6.47 -14.42 4.03
N VAL A 291 -5.18 -14.55 3.71
CA VAL A 291 -4.45 -15.80 3.99
C VAL A 291 -4.24 -16.03 5.49
N PRO A 292 -3.79 -15.04 6.30
CA PRO A 292 -3.66 -15.23 7.75
C PRO A 292 -5.01 -15.34 8.46
N LEU A 293 -6.05 -14.65 7.99
CA LEU A 293 -7.40 -14.79 8.55
C LEU A 293 -8.05 -16.11 8.20
N PHE A 294 -7.83 -16.63 6.99
CA PHE A 294 -8.35 -17.91 6.57
C PHE A 294 -7.65 -19.04 7.33
N LEU A 295 -6.31 -19.00 7.43
CA LEU A 295 -5.58 -19.98 8.26
C LEU A 295 -5.93 -19.86 9.75
N GLY A 296 -6.05 -18.63 10.27
CA GLY A 296 -6.40 -18.39 11.66
C GLY A 296 -7.83 -18.80 12.00
N SER A 297 -8.81 -18.45 11.15
CA SER A 297 -10.21 -18.83 11.37
C SER A 297 -10.44 -20.33 11.19
N LEU A 298 -9.79 -20.97 10.20
CA LEU A 298 -9.87 -22.41 9.97
C LEU A 298 -9.30 -23.22 11.15
N LEU A 299 -8.23 -22.74 11.78
CA LEU A 299 -7.60 -23.44 12.91
C LEU A 299 -8.28 -23.14 14.25
N LEU A 300 -8.80 -21.91 14.44
CA LEU A 300 -9.58 -21.56 15.64
C LEU A 300 -10.93 -22.29 15.68
N LEU A 301 -11.57 -22.53 14.53
CA LEU A 301 -12.76 -23.38 14.42
C LEU A 301 -12.52 -24.82 14.94
N VAL A 302 -11.26 -25.27 14.92
CA VAL A 302 -10.85 -26.62 15.32
C VAL A 302 -10.38 -26.67 16.78
N THR A 303 -9.98 -25.54 17.39
CA THR A 303 -9.20 -25.56 18.65
C THR A 303 -9.75 -24.70 19.79
N ALA A 304 -10.64 -23.72 19.56
CA ALA A 304 -11.13 -22.86 20.63
C ALA A 304 -12.56 -22.35 20.38
N PRO A 305 -13.38 -22.11 21.43
CA PRO A 305 -14.71 -21.51 21.32
C PRO A 305 -14.64 -19.98 21.06
N VAL A 306 -13.66 -19.50 20.28
CA VAL A 306 -13.57 -18.07 19.99
C VAL A 306 -14.71 -17.69 19.06
N GLY A 307 -15.57 -16.79 19.52
CA GLY A 307 -16.66 -16.28 18.71
C GLY A 307 -16.13 -15.51 17.49
N LEU A 308 -16.96 -15.40 16.45
CA LEU A 308 -16.71 -14.64 15.21
C LEU A 308 -16.15 -13.22 15.49
N TRP A 309 -16.53 -12.63 16.62
CA TRP A 309 -16.10 -11.30 17.04
C TRP A 309 -14.57 -11.16 17.16
N PHE A 310 -13.86 -12.17 17.67
CA PHE A 310 -12.39 -12.09 17.83
C PHE A 310 -11.68 -12.11 16.47
N THR A 311 -12.16 -12.94 15.54
CA THR A 311 -11.66 -12.99 14.17
C THR A 311 -11.82 -11.64 13.46
N LEU A 312 -12.98 -11.00 13.62
CA LEU A 312 -13.24 -9.66 13.07
C LEU A 312 -12.36 -8.58 13.72
N LEU A 313 -12.03 -8.72 15.00
CA LEU A 313 -11.16 -7.82 15.74
C LEU A 313 -9.71 -7.90 15.26
N VAL A 314 -9.17 -9.12 15.15
CA VAL A 314 -7.84 -9.37 14.59
C VAL A 314 -7.77 -8.87 13.14
N PHE A 315 -8.82 -9.11 12.35
CA PHE A 315 -8.91 -8.53 11.01
C PHE A 315 -8.80 -7.01 11.02
N GLY A 316 -9.59 -6.33 11.85
CA GLY A 316 -9.58 -4.88 11.98
C GLY A 316 -8.20 -4.33 12.37
N LEU A 317 -7.52 -4.96 13.32
CA LEU A 317 -6.16 -4.57 13.72
C LEU A 317 -5.16 -4.73 12.57
N PHE A 318 -5.21 -5.85 11.86
CA PHE A 318 -4.20 -6.18 10.86
C PHE A 318 -4.45 -5.51 9.50
N ILE A 319 -5.70 -5.21 9.13
CA ILE A 319 -6.02 -4.52 7.87
C ILE A 319 -5.63 -3.04 7.87
N LEU A 320 -5.56 -2.41 9.05
CA LEU A 320 -5.08 -1.02 9.16
C LEU A 320 -3.62 -0.87 8.74
N ASN A 321 -2.78 -1.89 8.98
CA ASN A 321 -1.35 -1.88 8.64
C ASN A 321 -1.09 -1.68 7.13
N PRO A 322 -1.66 -2.47 6.20
CA PRO A 322 -1.47 -2.25 4.77
C PRO A 322 -2.13 -0.96 4.28
N ILE A 323 -3.29 -0.57 4.82
CA ILE A 323 -3.96 0.69 4.48
C ILE A 323 -3.01 1.87 4.78
N PHE A 324 -2.54 1.98 6.02
CA PHE A 324 -1.61 3.03 6.39
C PHE A 324 -0.20 2.85 5.81
N GLY A 325 0.17 1.63 5.41
CA GLY A 325 1.36 1.36 4.59
C GLY A 325 1.33 2.00 3.21
N ILE A 326 0.13 2.33 2.70
CA ILE A 326 -0.06 3.11 1.48
C ILE A 326 -0.14 4.60 1.82
N LEU A 327 -0.92 4.98 2.83
CA LEU A 327 -1.13 6.40 3.17
C LEU A 327 0.11 7.08 3.74
N LEU A 328 0.99 6.37 4.45
CA LEU A 328 2.23 6.91 5.03
C LEU A 328 3.38 7.01 4.03
N ARG A 329 3.13 6.75 2.74
CA ARG A 329 4.12 6.90 1.68
C ARG A 329 4.22 8.37 1.30
N GLN A 330 5.43 8.89 1.36
CA GLN A 330 5.70 10.26 0.95
C GLN A 330 6.80 10.32 -0.10
N PRO A 331 6.67 11.23 -1.09
CA PRO A 331 7.80 11.71 -1.86
C PRO A 331 8.86 12.27 -0.92
N THR A 332 10.12 11.87 -1.06
CA THR A 332 11.23 12.51 -0.34
C THR A 332 11.27 14.01 -0.66
N LEU A 333 11.80 14.82 0.27
CA LEU A 333 11.97 16.26 0.02
C LEU A 333 12.83 16.53 -1.22
N GLU A 334 13.89 15.75 -1.40
CA GLU A 334 14.79 15.82 -2.56
C GLU A 334 14.09 15.38 -3.84
N GLY A 335 13.33 14.29 -3.81
CA GLY A 335 12.55 13.84 -4.96
C GLY A 335 11.52 14.89 -5.39
N LYS A 336 10.80 15.49 -4.43
CA LYS A 336 9.84 16.55 -4.75
C LYS A 336 10.51 17.82 -5.31
N ARG A 337 11.70 18.19 -4.81
CA ARG A 337 12.53 19.25 -5.41
C ARG A 337 12.95 18.91 -6.83
N LEU A 338 13.41 17.68 -7.06
CA LEU A 338 13.82 17.20 -8.39
C LEU A 338 12.66 17.23 -9.39
N LEU A 339 11.45 16.79 -9.00
CA LEU A 339 10.27 16.88 -9.85
C LEU A 339 9.92 18.32 -10.20
N ASN A 340 10.00 19.22 -9.23
CA ASN A 340 9.79 20.65 -9.44
C ASN A 340 10.82 21.22 -10.42
N GLU A 341 12.08 20.84 -10.29
CA GLU A 341 13.16 21.26 -11.21
C GLU A 341 12.92 20.74 -12.63
N ILE A 342 12.60 19.45 -12.79
CA ILE A 342 12.26 18.84 -14.08
C ILE A 342 11.05 19.54 -14.71
N HIS A 343 10.03 19.88 -13.92
CA HIS A 343 8.86 20.59 -14.39
C HIS A 343 9.19 22.01 -14.86
N SER A 344 10.07 22.71 -14.14
CA SER A 344 10.57 24.03 -14.53
C SER A 344 11.37 23.98 -15.83
N PHE A 345 12.27 22.99 -15.94
CA PHE A 345 13.11 22.78 -17.11
C PHE A 345 12.30 22.36 -18.34
N LYS A 346 11.28 21.51 -18.17
CA LYS A 346 10.33 21.15 -19.23
C LYS A 346 9.55 22.36 -19.74
N SER A 347 9.10 23.24 -18.83
CA SER A 347 8.44 24.49 -19.20
C SER A 347 9.38 25.41 -19.96
N PHE A 348 10.62 25.55 -19.50
CA PHE A 348 11.67 26.30 -20.19
C PHE A 348 11.93 25.76 -21.60
N LEU A 349 12.16 24.45 -21.77
CA LEU A 349 12.40 23.83 -23.07
C LEU A 349 11.21 23.96 -24.02
N ARG A 350 9.98 23.88 -23.50
CA ARG A 350 8.78 24.09 -24.31
C ARG A 350 8.71 25.51 -24.86
N GLU A 351 8.99 26.50 -24.01
CA GLU A 351 9.00 27.91 -24.41
C GLU A 351 10.11 28.17 -25.42
N GLU A 352 11.31 27.61 -25.17
CA GLU A 352 12.45 27.75 -26.06
C GLU A 352 12.23 27.09 -27.43
N ALA A 353 11.54 25.95 -27.47
CA ALA A 353 11.16 25.28 -28.72
C ALA A 353 10.17 26.12 -29.57
N ARG A 354 9.40 27.01 -28.94
CA ARG A 354 8.41 27.88 -29.61
C ARG A 354 8.97 29.22 -30.08
N ARG A 355 10.11 29.66 -29.54
CA ARG A 355 10.71 30.94 -29.95
C ARG A 355 11.35 30.84 -31.34
N THR A 356 10.84 31.65 -32.26
CA THR A 356 11.30 31.76 -33.65
C THR A 356 12.25 32.95 -33.87
N GLU A 357 12.15 34.01 -33.06
CA GLU A 357 12.91 35.26 -33.20
C GLU A 357 13.79 35.51 -31.96
N GLY A 358 15.08 35.87 -32.16
CA GLY A 358 16.01 36.22 -31.07
C GLY A 358 17.18 35.25 -30.82
N ARG A 359 17.42 34.30 -31.71
CA ARG A 359 18.32 33.14 -31.54
C ARG A 359 19.84 33.42 -31.67
N ARG A 360 20.33 34.62 -31.32
CA ARG A 360 21.75 35.01 -31.56
C ARG A 360 22.73 34.60 -30.46
N ASP A 361 22.26 34.17 -29.28
CA ASP A 361 23.12 34.10 -28.08
C ASP A 361 23.48 32.68 -27.61
N ARG A 362 23.11 31.60 -28.33
CA ARG A 362 23.38 30.20 -27.93
C ARG A 362 24.32 29.50 -28.92
N SER A 363 25.33 28.79 -28.40
CA SER A 363 26.22 27.98 -29.23
C SER A 363 25.49 26.71 -29.74
N PRO A 364 25.85 26.18 -30.93
CA PRO A 364 25.31 24.91 -31.42
C PRO A 364 25.49 23.74 -30.44
N GLU A 365 26.61 23.73 -29.71
CA GLU A 365 26.94 22.72 -28.70
C GLU A 365 25.91 22.64 -27.57
N GLU A 366 25.35 23.78 -27.15
CA GLU A 366 24.25 23.80 -26.16
C GLU A 366 22.95 23.25 -26.75
N GLY A 367 22.70 23.49 -28.06
CA GLY A 367 21.55 22.93 -28.77
C GLY A 367 21.59 21.41 -28.86
N ASP A 368 22.75 20.85 -29.18
CA ASP A 368 22.98 19.40 -29.26
C ASP A 368 22.85 18.72 -27.90
N THR A 369 23.31 19.39 -26.83
CA THR A 369 23.19 18.89 -25.46
C THR A 369 21.73 18.82 -24.98
N LEU A 370 20.90 19.78 -25.41
CA LEU A 370 19.49 19.87 -25.01
C LEU A 370 18.55 19.06 -25.91
N PHE A 371 18.97 18.72 -27.13
CA PHE A 371 18.14 17.99 -28.09
C PHE A 371 17.57 16.66 -27.56
N PRO A 372 18.35 15.78 -26.89
CA PRO A 372 17.81 14.55 -26.30
C PRO A 372 16.70 14.79 -25.27
N TYR A 373 16.76 15.90 -24.52
CA TYR A 373 15.71 16.30 -23.58
C TYR A 373 14.46 16.82 -24.31
N ALA A 374 14.62 17.51 -25.44
CA ALA A 374 13.49 17.88 -26.29
C ALA A 374 12.79 16.62 -26.85
N VAL A 375 13.55 15.61 -27.27
CA VAL A 375 13.02 14.28 -27.65
C VAL A 375 12.27 13.63 -26.49
N ALA A 376 12.88 13.62 -25.30
CA ALA A 376 12.29 13.09 -24.08
C ALA A 376 10.92 13.72 -23.77
N PHE A 377 10.83 15.04 -23.76
CA PHE A 377 9.57 15.73 -23.45
C PHE A 377 8.57 15.77 -24.61
N GLY A 378 8.99 15.42 -25.83
CA GLY A 378 8.13 15.35 -27.01
C GLY A 378 8.04 16.63 -27.82
N PHE A 379 9.06 17.49 -27.74
CA PHE A 379 9.17 18.75 -28.49
C PHE A 379 10.15 18.64 -29.66
N SER A 380 10.54 17.44 -30.09
CA SER A 380 11.61 17.23 -31.08
C SER A 380 11.34 17.88 -32.43
N SER A 381 10.10 17.84 -32.94
CA SER A 381 9.73 18.48 -34.21
C SER A 381 9.83 20.01 -34.13
N ASP A 382 9.38 20.57 -33.01
CA ASP A 382 9.42 22.01 -32.77
C ASP A 382 10.87 22.45 -32.61
N TRP A 383 11.66 21.68 -31.85
CA TRP A 383 13.09 21.89 -31.66
C TRP A 383 13.88 21.82 -32.98
N LEU A 384 13.67 20.78 -33.80
CA LEU A 384 14.36 20.64 -35.07
C LEU A 384 14.05 21.80 -36.01
N ARG A 385 12.76 22.18 -36.15
CA ARG A 385 12.37 23.37 -36.94
C ARG A 385 13.04 24.63 -36.43
N ALA A 386 13.15 24.75 -35.12
CA ALA A 386 13.73 25.90 -34.47
C ALA A 386 15.27 25.99 -34.72
N PHE A 387 15.98 24.86 -34.81
CA PHE A 387 17.44 24.81 -35.04
C PHE A 387 17.88 24.60 -36.51
N GLN A 388 16.96 24.27 -37.43
CA GLN A 388 17.26 24.00 -38.84
C GLN A 388 17.98 25.17 -39.55
N HIS A 389 17.63 26.41 -39.22
CA HIS A 389 18.26 27.61 -39.78
C HIS A 389 19.72 27.84 -39.35
N GLN A 390 20.15 27.31 -38.19
CA GLN A 390 21.53 27.44 -37.73
C GLN A 390 22.45 26.44 -38.44
N ILE A 391 21.96 25.21 -38.66
CA ILE A 391 22.69 24.16 -39.36
C ILE A 391 22.95 24.57 -40.82
N SER A 392 21.93 25.09 -41.51
CA SER A 392 22.06 25.55 -42.90
C SER A 392 23.05 26.71 -43.08
N LYS A 393 23.34 27.48 -42.02
CA LYS A 393 24.23 28.65 -42.05
C LYS A 393 25.68 28.30 -41.71
N MET A 394 25.93 27.10 -41.18
CA MET A 394 27.28 26.57 -40.94
C MET A 394 27.79 25.75 -42.14
N GLU A 395 26.89 25.22 -42.95
CA GLU A 395 27.21 24.50 -44.20
C GLU A 395 27.38 25.43 -45.42
N SER A 396 27.03 26.71 -45.29
CA SER A 396 27.25 27.79 -46.28
C SER A 396 28.46 28.63 -45.92
#